data_AF-A0AAJ8BZV0-F1
#
_entry.id   AF-A0AAJ8BZV0-F1
#
_cell.length_a   1.000
_cell.length_b   1.000
_cell.length_c   1.000
_cell.angle_alpha   90.00
_cell.angle_beta   90.00
_cell.angle_gamma   90.00
#
_symmetry.space_group_name_H-M   'P 1'
#
loop_
_entity.id
_entity.type
_entity.pdbx_description
1 polymer ?
#
loop_
_entity_poly.entity_id
_entity_poly.type
_entity_poly.pdbx_seq_one_letter_code
_entity_poly.pdbx_strand_id
1 'polypeptide(L)'
;MEPILHIQGDAHSSLTPLIFIHAVSGLAWPYMALGNLSNTSDPARSRPVYGISSPVYSSELQPHGPYLLGGWSMGGMIAVKMAEILQAKKETVQQVILLDSINPEKYPAFVNEEEHRIIADGLFTNVCQAMGMADLADDSDDEDNRSDASDASDDGSTMSDEEEEDDNLHRLFSTMRRHIHASTLSISSTEPGKLLPPNSVCHTSVTLVKCTQLSETVPALFSARQRCIRRCALHPTLQWRPQNFDRFRTLLIDARHDSLFDEEHVEEVTSMLRQILESC
;
A
#
# COMPACT_ATOMS: atom_id res chain seq x y z
N MET A 1 15.92 -6.45 0.11
CA MET A 1 15.21 -5.77 -1.00
C MET A 1 15.42 -4.26 -0.84
N GLU A 2 15.70 -3.53 -1.92
CA GLU A 2 15.83 -2.07 -1.85
C GLU A 2 14.48 -1.45 -1.46
N PRO A 3 14.45 -0.46 -0.55
CA PRO A 3 13.20 0.15 -0.08
C PRO A 3 12.53 1.01 -1.16
N ILE A 4 13.29 1.45 -2.18
CA ILE A 4 12.79 2.26 -3.29
C ILE A 4 13.08 1.49 -4.58
N LEU A 5 12.03 1.19 -5.33
CA LEU A 5 12.07 0.48 -6.60
C LEU A 5 11.73 1.46 -7.73
N HIS A 6 12.61 1.60 -8.72
CA HIS A 6 12.25 2.25 -9.98
C HIS A 6 11.42 1.28 -10.84
N ILE A 7 10.15 1.58 -11.03
CA ILE A 7 9.19 0.69 -11.70
C ILE A 7 9.24 0.89 -13.21
N GLN A 8 9.20 2.16 -13.64
CA GLN A 8 9.16 2.52 -15.05
C GLN A 8 9.53 4.00 -15.22
N GLY A 9 9.84 4.38 -16.44
CA GLY A 9 10.12 5.76 -16.80
C GLY A 9 11.62 6.04 -16.96
N ASP A 10 11.95 7.29 -17.25
CA ASP A 10 13.33 7.76 -17.18
C ASP A 10 13.54 8.56 -15.89
N ALA A 11 14.49 8.11 -15.06
CA ALA A 11 14.87 8.78 -13.82
C ALA A 11 15.41 10.20 -14.03
N HIS A 12 15.86 10.52 -15.25
CA HIS A 12 16.35 11.84 -15.65
C HIS A 12 15.29 12.71 -16.34
N SER A 13 14.06 12.20 -16.47
CA SER A 13 12.94 12.95 -17.03
C SER A 13 12.64 14.21 -16.22
N SER A 14 12.25 15.29 -16.92
CA SER A 14 11.84 16.54 -16.28
C SER A 14 10.42 16.51 -15.72
N LEU A 15 9.68 15.43 -15.94
CA LEU A 15 8.33 15.27 -15.41
C LEU A 15 8.39 14.92 -13.92
N THR A 16 7.45 15.44 -13.15
CA THR A 16 7.30 15.10 -11.73
C THR A 16 7.19 13.58 -11.55
N PRO A 17 8.01 12.93 -10.71
CA PRO A 17 7.89 11.49 -10.48
C PRO A 17 6.58 11.14 -9.79
N LEU A 18 6.01 9.99 -10.14
CA LEU A 18 4.93 9.37 -9.37
C LEU A 18 5.52 8.39 -8.36
N ILE A 19 5.15 8.55 -7.09
CA ILE A 19 5.65 7.71 -6.00
C ILE A 19 4.48 6.91 -5.43
N PHE A 20 4.51 5.59 -5.61
CA PHE A 20 3.57 4.67 -5.01
C PHE A 20 4.07 4.13 -3.68
N ILE A 21 3.22 4.14 -2.66
CA ILE A 21 3.54 3.63 -1.32
C ILE A 21 2.94 2.23 -1.15
N HIS A 22 3.70 1.30 -0.57
CA HIS A 22 3.26 -0.07 -0.32
C HIS A 22 1.93 -0.19 0.45
N ALA A 23 1.21 -1.28 0.22
CA ALA A 23 0.04 -1.67 1.00
C ALA A 23 0.43 -2.41 2.30
N VAL A 24 -0.51 -3.11 2.93
CA VAL A 24 -0.27 -3.82 4.22
C VAL A 24 0.78 -4.91 4.14
N SER A 25 1.10 -5.44 2.95
CA SER A 25 2.19 -6.40 2.74
C SER A 25 3.58 -5.81 3.00
N GLY A 26 3.72 -4.48 2.93
CA GLY A 26 5.03 -3.84 3.00
C GLY A 26 5.79 -3.82 1.68
N LEU A 27 5.23 -4.33 0.60
CA LEU A 27 5.90 -4.38 -0.70
C LEU A 27 5.21 -3.48 -1.73
N ALA A 28 6.02 -2.79 -2.54
CA ALA A 28 5.56 -2.05 -3.70
C ALA A 28 5.31 -2.95 -4.94
N TRP A 29 5.46 -4.28 -4.78
CA TRP A 29 5.34 -5.28 -5.84
C TRP A 29 4.05 -5.19 -6.69
N PRO A 30 2.83 -4.95 -6.13
CA PRO A 30 1.62 -4.90 -6.96
C PRO A 30 1.69 -3.85 -8.08
N TYR A 31 2.46 -2.78 -7.89
CA TYR A 31 2.60 -1.71 -8.89
C TYR A 31 3.47 -2.13 -10.09
N MET A 32 4.21 -3.24 -10.01
CA MET A 32 4.98 -3.79 -11.14
C MET A 32 4.08 -4.37 -12.23
N ALA A 33 2.84 -4.74 -11.91
CA ALA A 33 1.87 -5.23 -12.88
C ALA A 33 1.38 -4.12 -13.84
N LEU A 34 1.49 -2.85 -13.43
CA LEU A 34 1.01 -1.72 -14.21
C LEU A 34 1.72 -1.62 -15.57
N GLY A 35 0.94 -1.35 -16.62
CA GLY A 35 1.50 -1.01 -17.93
C GLY A 35 2.15 0.38 -17.94
N ASN A 36 2.57 0.81 -19.13
CA ASN A 36 3.18 2.13 -19.31
C ASN A 36 2.21 3.25 -18.90
N LEU A 37 2.62 4.04 -17.90
CA LEU A 37 1.87 5.18 -17.36
C LEU A 37 2.18 6.50 -18.07
N SER A 38 3.07 6.48 -19.05
CA SER A 38 3.36 7.62 -19.91
C SER A 38 2.61 7.50 -21.23
N ASN A 39 2.08 8.63 -21.73
CA ASN A 39 1.42 8.71 -23.05
C ASN A 39 2.41 8.70 -24.22
N THR A 40 3.62 8.24 -23.98
CA THR A 40 4.69 8.18 -24.95
C THR A 40 5.38 6.83 -24.82
N SER A 41 5.74 6.25 -25.96
CA SER A 41 6.60 5.07 -26.02
C SER A 41 8.09 5.44 -25.96
N ASP A 42 8.43 6.74 -26.02
CA ASP A 42 9.80 7.24 -25.88
C ASP A 42 10.20 7.24 -24.38
N PRO A 43 11.15 6.38 -23.97
CA PRO A 43 11.59 6.31 -22.58
C PRO A 43 12.16 7.64 -22.08
N ALA A 44 12.88 8.40 -22.90
CA ALA A 44 13.49 9.67 -22.48
C ALA A 44 12.46 10.77 -22.16
N ARG A 45 11.19 10.55 -22.53
CA ARG A 45 10.08 11.47 -22.28
C ARG A 45 9.04 10.89 -21.33
N SER A 46 9.31 9.71 -20.78
CA SER A 46 8.40 9.00 -19.89
C SER A 46 8.54 9.51 -18.45
N ARG A 47 7.41 9.57 -17.73
CA ARG A 47 7.37 10.00 -16.33
C ARG A 47 8.01 8.91 -15.45
N PRO A 48 8.95 9.25 -14.56
CA PRO A 48 9.52 8.29 -13.64
C PRO A 48 8.48 7.85 -12.62
N VAL A 49 8.40 6.56 -12.36
CA VAL A 49 7.47 5.96 -11.41
C VAL A 49 8.26 5.09 -10.45
N TYR A 50 8.08 5.35 -9.16
CA TYR A 50 8.77 4.63 -8.10
C TYR A 50 7.78 3.95 -7.17
N GLY A 51 8.17 2.80 -6.63
CA GLY A 51 7.48 2.10 -5.57
C GLY A 51 8.30 2.15 -4.29
N ILE A 52 7.69 2.50 -3.16
CA ILE A 52 8.34 2.46 -1.85
C ILE A 52 7.81 1.27 -1.05
N SER A 53 8.70 0.34 -0.74
CA SER A 53 8.50 -0.78 0.17
C SER A 53 8.83 -0.39 1.61
N SER A 54 8.32 -1.14 2.58
CA SER A 54 8.60 -0.96 4.00
C SER A 54 10.04 -1.37 4.30
N PRO A 55 10.74 -0.66 5.21
CA PRO A 55 10.30 0.57 5.87
C PRO A 55 10.31 1.79 4.92
N VAL A 56 9.29 2.65 5.04
CA VAL A 56 9.22 3.93 4.32
C VAL A 56 10.33 4.85 4.84
N TYR A 57 11.52 4.72 4.27
CA TYR A 57 12.62 5.64 4.51
C TYR A 57 12.97 6.42 3.25
N SER A 58 13.37 7.66 3.52
CA SER A 58 14.18 8.54 2.69
C SER A 58 13.46 9.63 1.90
N SER A 59 13.85 10.87 2.23
CA SER A 59 13.59 12.09 1.47
C SER A 59 14.53 12.25 0.25
N GLU A 60 15.37 11.26 -0.04
CA GLU A 60 16.39 11.36 -1.10
C GLU A 60 15.82 11.21 -2.51
N LEU A 61 14.70 10.51 -2.69
CA LEU A 61 14.13 10.25 -4.01
C LEU A 61 13.73 11.54 -4.74
N GLN A 62 13.12 12.45 -3.99
CA GLN A 62 12.73 13.75 -4.49
C GLN A 62 12.89 14.75 -3.35
N PRO A 63 13.99 15.53 -3.32
CA PRO A 63 14.26 16.43 -2.20
C PRO A 63 13.30 17.63 -2.14
N HIS A 64 12.77 18.03 -3.30
CA HIS A 64 11.84 19.15 -3.45
C HIS A 64 10.70 18.81 -4.40
N GLY A 65 9.52 19.33 -4.07
CA GLY A 65 8.32 19.16 -4.86
C GLY A 65 8.41 19.85 -6.23
N PRO A 66 7.36 19.69 -7.06
CA PRO A 66 6.06 19.12 -6.71
C PRO A 66 6.08 17.61 -6.50
N TYR A 67 5.23 17.05 -5.63
CA TYR A 67 5.10 15.60 -5.43
C TYR A 67 3.80 15.06 -6.06
N LEU A 68 3.89 13.89 -6.73
CA LEU A 68 2.74 13.06 -7.09
C LEU A 68 2.81 11.78 -6.26
N LEU A 69 1.85 11.61 -5.36
CA LEU A 69 1.81 10.46 -4.45
C LEU A 69 0.65 9.56 -4.82
N GLY A 70 0.82 8.26 -4.61
CA GLY A 70 -0.25 7.31 -4.78
C GLY A 70 -0.10 6.10 -3.89
N GLY A 71 -1.19 5.36 -3.71
CA GLY A 71 -1.09 4.05 -3.11
C GLY A 71 -2.40 3.31 -3.06
N TRP A 72 -2.29 1.99 -3.06
CA TRP A 72 -3.38 1.05 -2.88
C TRP A 72 -3.58 0.71 -1.42
N SER A 73 -4.84 0.62 -1.01
CA SER A 73 -5.22 0.21 0.34
C SER A 73 -4.55 1.10 1.39
N MET A 74 -3.77 0.55 2.32
CA MET A 74 -2.98 1.32 3.29
C MET A 74 -2.03 2.34 2.64
N GLY A 75 -1.46 2.04 1.47
CA GLY A 75 -0.53 2.93 0.78
C GLY A 75 -1.13 4.30 0.48
N GLY A 76 -2.42 4.35 0.12
CA GLY A 76 -3.12 5.62 -0.08
C GLY A 76 -3.38 6.39 1.22
N MET A 77 -3.57 5.69 2.34
CA MET A 77 -3.67 6.32 3.66
C MET A 77 -2.35 7.00 4.04
N ILE A 78 -1.23 6.29 3.81
CA ILE A 78 0.12 6.82 4.01
C ILE A 78 0.38 7.99 3.06
N ALA A 79 -0.03 7.89 1.78
CA ALA A 79 0.14 8.95 0.80
C ALA A 79 -0.53 10.28 1.23
N VAL A 80 -1.75 10.21 1.79
CA VAL A 80 -2.43 11.41 2.34
C VAL A 80 -1.66 11.96 3.55
N LYS A 81 -1.16 11.10 4.44
CA LYS A 81 -0.38 11.56 5.58
C LYS A 81 0.95 12.19 5.16
N MET A 82 1.62 11.59 4.19
CA MET A 82 2.84 12.16 3.59
C MET A 82 2.55 13.52 2.96
N ALA A 83 1.41 13.68 2.27
CA ALA A 83 1.03 14.95 1.68
C ALA A 83 0.90 16.05 2.75
N GLU A 84 0.25 15.75 3.87
CA GLU A 84 0.12 16.67 5.01
C GLU A 84 1.49 17.04 5.62
N ILE A 85 2.38 16.07 5.82
CA ILE A 85 3.73 16.30 6.35
C ILE A 85 4.57 17.15 5.39
N LEU A 86 4.52 16.87 4.09
CA LEU A 86 5.25 17.63 3.07
C LEU A 86 4.74 19.07 2.98
N GLN A 87 3.43 19.29 3.02
CA GLN A 87 2.85 20.63 3.03
C GLN A 87 3.22 21.43 4.29
N ALA A 88 3.27 20.78 5.46
CA ALA A 88 3.77 21.41 6.68
C ALA A 88 5.25 21.86 6.54
N LYS A 89 6.03 21.18 5.70
CA LYS A 89 7.39 21.57 5.29
C LYS A 89 7.43 22.58 4.13
N LYS A 90 6.28 23.14 3.72
CA LYS A 90 6.11 24.08 2.59
C LYS A 90 6.41 23.48 1.22
N GLU A 91 6.38 22.17 1.10
CA GLU A 91 6.50 21.48 -0.18
C GLU A 91 5.14 21.44 -0.90
N THR A 92 5.19 21.41 -2.23
CA THR A 92 3.98 21.33 -3.07
C THR A 92 3.62 19.89 -3.36
N VAL A 93 2.40 19.46 -3.05
CA VAL A 93 1.89 18.13 -3.43
C VAL A 93 0.79 18.33 -4.45
N GLN A 94 1.08 18.02 -5.71
CA GLN A 94 0.15 18.28 -6.81
C GLN A 94 -1.07 17.35 -6.76
N GLN A 95 -0.82 16.07 -6.46
CA GLN A 95 -1.84 15.04 -6.56
C GLN A 95 -1.59 13.91 -5.54
N VAL A 96 -2.68 13.41 -4.95
CA VAL A 96 -2.72 12.12 -4.25
C VAL A 96 -3.70 11.17 -4.96
N ILE A 97 -3.23 9.99 -5.34
CA ILE A 97 -4.02 8.93 -5.97
C ILE A 97 -4.32 7.84 -4.95
N LEU A 98 -5.59 7.65 -4.63
CA LEU A 98 -6.07 6.59 -3.74
C LEU A 98 -6.60 5.45 -4.59
N LEU A 99 -5.97 4.27 -4.50
CA LEU A 99 -6.45 3.06 -5.16
C LEU A 99 -7.19 2.23 -4.10
N ASP A 100 -8.51 2.32 -4.10
CA ASP A 100 -9.43 1.66 -3.18
C ASP A 100 -9.04 1.77 -1.69
N SER A 101 -8.51 2.94 -1.31
CA SER A 101 -8.07 3.22 0.06
C SER A 101 -9.21 3.78 0.90
N ILE A 102 -9.62 3.05 1.93
CA ILE A 102 -10.61 3.54 2.92
C ILE A 102 -9.97 4.53 3.88
N ASN A 103 -10.72 5.53 4.35
CA ASN A 103 -10.24 6.43 5.41
C ASN A 103 -9.99 5.63 6.72
N PRO A 104 -8.75 5.59 7.25
CA PRO A 104 -8.39 4.79 8.42
C PRO A 104 -9.16 5.18 9.68
N GLU A 105 -9.57 6.45 9.81
CA GLU A 105 -10.34 6.94 10.98
C GLU A 105 -11.75 6.35 11.09
N LYS A 106 -12.20 5.58 10.08
CA LYS A 106 -13.47 4.86 10.09
C LYS A 106 -13.33 3.37 10.32
N TYR A 107 -12.11 2.83 10.38
CA TYR A 107 -11.94 1.44 10.78
C TYR A 107 -12.32 1.28 12.24
N PRO A 108 -13.12 0.25 12.59
CA PRO A 108 -13.33 -0.07 13.98
C PRO A 108 -12.03 -0.64 14.57
N ALA A 109 -11.81 -0.40 15.87
CA ALA A 109 -10.80 -1.12 16.62
C ALA A 109 -11.10 -2.63 16.61
N PHE A 110 -10.07 -3.45 16.80
CA PHE A 110 -10.27 -4.87 17.06
C PHE A 110 -10.93 -5.08 18.43
N VAL A 111 -11.80 -6.10 18.52
CA VAL A 111 -12.48 -6.45 19.76
C VAL A 111 -11.50 -7.07 20.77
N ASN A 112 -10.53 -7.84 20.27
CA ASN A 112 -9.48 -8.50 21.04
C ASN A 112 -8.28 -8.86 20.14
N GLU A 113 -7.21 -9.35 20.76
CA GLU A 113 -5.99 -9.81 20.07
C GLU A 113 -6.28 -10.97 19.10
N GLU A 114 -7.25 -11.83 19.43
CA GLU A 114 -7.61 -12.96 18.57
C GLU A 114 -8.24 -12.53 17.25
N GLU A 115 -9.16 -11.55 17.27
CA GLU A 115 -9.73 -10.98 16.05
C GLU A 115 -8.63 -10.35 15.18
N HIS A 116 -7.70 -9.62 15.81
CA HIS A 116 -6.56 -9.03 15.11
C HIS A 116 -5.70 -10.11 14.43
N ARG A 117 -5.31 -11.15 15.18
CA ARG A 117 -4.48 -12.25 14.70
C ARG A 117 -5.10 -12.96 13.49
N ILE A 118 -6.36 -13.36 13.59
CA ILE A 118 -7.09 -14.03 12.50
C ILE A 118 -7.10 -13.18 11.22
N ILE A 119 -7.31 -11.87 11.35
CA ILE A 119 -7.36 -10.96 10.20
C ILE A 119 -5.98 -10.76 9.60
N ALA A 120 -4.97 -10.53 10.44
CA ALA A 120 -3.60 -10.31 9.98
C ALA A 120 -3.03 -11.56 9.31
N ASP A 121 -3.24 -12.75 9.89
CA ASP A 121 -2.79 -14.02 9.30
C ASP A 121 -3.59 -14.38 8.03
N GLY A 122 -4.89 -14.07 7.98
CA GLY A 122 -5.68 -14.21 6.76
C GLY A 122 -5.19 -13.31 5.63
N LEU A 123 -4.81 -12.05 5.93
CA LEU A 123 -4.21 -11.15 4.97
C LEU A 123 -2.83 -11.64 4.50
N PHE A 124 -2.01 -12.15 5.42
CA PHE A 124 -0.72 -12.76 5.08
C PHE A 124 -0.90 -13.95 4.14
N THR A 125 -1.83 -14.85 4.45
CA THR A 125 -2.19 -16.00 3.60
C THR A 125 -2.57 -15.56 2.19
N ASN A 126 -3.45 -14.55 2.06
CA ASN A 126 -3.86 -14.02 0.76
C ASN A 126 -2.69 -13.44 -0.04
N VAL A 127 -1.75 -12.75 0.64
CA VAL A 127 -0.54 -12.23 -0.02
C VAL A 127 0.36 -13.36 -0.49
N CYS A 128 0.56 -14.40 0.32
CA CYS A 128 1.32 -15.59 -0.07
C CYS A 128 0.70 -16.28 -1.29
N GLN A 129 -0.63 -16.42 -1.31
CA GLN A 129 -1.37 -16.99 -2.44
C GLN A 129 -1.20 -16.15 -3.72
N ALA A 130 -1.31 -14.82 -3.62
CA ALA A 130 -1.11 -13.92 -4.76
C ALA A 130 0.31 -13.99 -5.34
N MET A 131 1.30 -14.34 -4.52
CA MET A 131 2.69 -14.56 -4.96
C MET A 131 2.95 -15.98 -5.48
N GLY A 132 1.96 -16.88 -5.44
CA GLY A 132 2.14 -18.29 -5.82
C GLY A 132 2.90 -19.11 -4.77
N MET A 133 2.90 -18.67 -3.50
CA MET A 133 3.70 -19.22 -2.40
C MET A 133 2.81 -19.67 -1.23
N ALA A 134 1.69 -20.31 -1.55
CA ALA A 134 0.67 -20.69 -0.56
C ALA A 134 1.21 -21.62 0.54
N ASP A 135 2.20 -22.46 0.23
CA ASP A 135 2.79 -23.43 1.16
C ASP A 135 3.54 -22.76 2.33
N LEU A 136 3.98 -21.50 2.18
CA LEU A 136 4.67 -20.74 3.23
C LEU A 136 3.71 -20.09 4.24
N ALA A 137 2.39 -20.14 4.01
CA ALA A 137 1.41 -19.54 4.91
C ALA A 137 1.17 -20.37 6.18
N ASP A 138 1.48 -21.68 6.15
CA ASP A 138 1.11 -22.67 7.17
C ASP A 138 2.21 -22.90 8.23
N ASP A 139 3.41 -22.34 8.04
CA ASP A 139 4.57 -22.50 8.93
C ASP A 139 4.46 -21.65 10.23
N SER A 140 3.23 -21.29 10.62
CA SER A 140 2.89 -20.12 11.43
C SER A 140 2.99 -20.30 12.95
N ASP A 141 3.27 -21.51 13.45
CA ASP A 141 3.19 -21.86 14.87
C ASP A 141 4.55 -21.95 15.59
N ASP A 142 5.69 -21.92 14.90
CA ASP A 142 7.00 -22.18 15.51
C ASP A 142 7.91 -20.94 15.72
N GLU A 143 7.55 -19.74 15.24
CA GLU A 143 8.46 -18.57 15.31
C GLU A 143 8.51 -17.86 16.66
N ASP A 144 7.44 -17.85 17.48
CA ASP A 144 7.49 -17.24 18.83
C ASP A 144 8.46 -17.97 19.78
N ASN A 145 8.92 -19.17 19.41
CA ASN A 145 9.84 -20.00 20.19
C ASN A 145 11.25 -20.08 19.57
N ARG A 146 11.49 -19.53 18.37
CA ARG A 146 12.85 -19.30 17.85
C ARG A 146 13.33 -17.93 18.33
N SER A 147 13.55 -17.84 19.65
CA SER A 147 14.35 -16.76 20.23
C SER A 147 15.66 -16.66 19.46
N ASP A 148 15.92 -15.54 18.81
CA ASP A 148 17.20 -14.82 18.72
C ASP A 148 18.49 -15.66 18.81
N ALA A 149 18.50 -16.84 18.18
CA ALA A 149 19.60 -17.79 18.20
C ALA A 149 20.43 -17.59 16.94
N SER A 150 20.86 -16.34 16.73
CA SER A 150 22.10 -16.07 16.03
C SER A 150 23.10 -15.51 17.04
N ASP A 151 23.32 -16.27 18.12
CA ASP A 151 24.61 -16.19 18.82
C ASP A 151 25.52 -17.25 18.20
N ALA A 152 26.68 -16.79 17.76
CA ALA A 152 27.52 -17.44 16.79
C ALA A 152 28.02 -18.83 17.21
N SER A 153 27.65 -19.87 16.46
CA SER A 153 28.56 -20.96 16.14
C SER A 153 29.03 -20.78 14.70
N ASP A 154 30.11 -20.00 14.55
CA ASP A 154 30.97 -19.96 13.36
C ASP A 154 31.62 -21.35 13.18
N ASP A 155 30.83 -22.32 12.71
CA ASP A 155 31.35 -23.48 12.00
C ASP A 155 31.47 -23.03 10.54
N GLY A 156 32.70 -22.85 10.06
CA GLY A 156 33.05 -22.27 8.77
C GLY A 156 32.58 -23.06 7.52
N SER A 157 31.43 -23.74 7.60
CA SER A 157 30.66 -24.21 6.46
C SER A 157 30.09 -23.01 5.70
N THR A 158 30.48 -22.88 4.44
CA THR A 158 29.86 -21.95 3.49
C THR A 158 28.48 -22.48 3.15
N MET A 159 27.43 -21.70 3.45
CA MET A 159 26.07 -21.99 3.00
C MET A 159 26.05 -22.16 1.48
N SER A 160 25.25 -23.09 0.99
CA SER A 160 25.02 -23.19 -0.46
C SER A 160 24.15 -22.05 -0.96
N ASP A 161 24.27 -21.69 -2.24
CA ASP A 161 23.44 -20.64 -2.85
C ASP A 161 21.93 -20.93 -2.68
N GLU A 162 21.53 -22.22 -2.71
CA GLU A 162 20.14 -22.65 -2.50
C GLU A 162 19.67 -22.43 -1.05
N GLU A 163 20.51 -22.72 -0.07
CA GLU A 163 20.22 -22.47 1.35
C GLU A 163 20.14 -20.97 1.65
N GLU A 164 21.00 -20.15 1.03
CA GLU A 164 20.94 -18.69 1.18
C GLU A 164 19.66 -18.08 0.58
N GLU A 165 19.22 -18.57 -0.59
CA GLU A 165 17.97 -18.11 -1.22
C GLU A 165 16.75 -18.44 -0.35
N ASP A 166 16.67 -19.65 0.18
CA ASP A 166 15.59 -20.10 1.06
C ASP A 166 15.54 -19.29 2.37
N ASP A 167 16.69 -19.10 3.02
CA ASP A 167 16.80 -18.26 4.22
C ASP A 167 16.35 -16.81 3.98
N ASN A 168 16.74 -16.23 2.83
CA ASN A 168 16.34 -14.88 2.46
C ASN A 168 14.83 -14.76 2.23
N LEU A 169 14.24 -15.80 1.63
CA LEU A 169 12.82 -15.89 1.39
C LEU A 169 12.04 -15.97 2.71
N HIS A 170 12.42 -16.90 3.61
CA HIS A 170 11.83 -17.01 4.94
C HIS A 170 11.89 -15.69 5.72
N ARG A 171 13.03 -14.99 5.70
CA ARG A 171 13.17 -13.67 6.34
C ARG A 171 12.24 -12.61 5.74
N LEU A 172 12.05 -12.62 4.42
CA LEU A 172 11.12 -11.71 3.74
C LEU A 172 9.68 -11.96 4.21
N PHE A 173 9.24 -13.21 4.24
CA PHE A 173 7.89 -13.58 4.67
C PHE A 173 7.65 -13.29 6.16
N SER A 174 8.60 -13.59 7.05
CA SER A 174 8.50 -13.22 8.48
C SER A 174 8.40 -11.71 8.67
N THR A 175 9.22 -10.94 7.93
CA THR A 175 9.17 -9.46 7.95
C THR A 175 7.81 -8.94 7.45
N MET A 176 7.31 -9.49 6.36
CA MET A 176 6.00 -9.16 5.79
C MET A 176 4.86 -9.49 6.76
N ARG A 177 4.86 -10.66 7.39
CA ARG A 177 3.86 -11.04 8.41
C ARG A 177 3.86 -10.04 9.56
N ARG A 178 5.03 -9.74 10.14
CA ARG A 178 5.17 -8.75 11.21
C ARG A 178 4.67 -7.37 10.80
N HIS A 179 4.97 -6.96 9.56
CA HIS A 179 4.53 -5.68 9.00
C HIS A 179 3.00 -5.65 8.81
N ILE A 180 2.37 -6.73 8.35
CA ILE A 180 0.91 -6.85 8.24
C ILE A 180 0.25 -6.73 9.62
N HIS A 181 0.76 -7.46 10.62
CA HIS A 181 0.27 -7.41 12.00
C HIS A 181 0.34 -5.99 12.57
N ALA A 182 1.51 -5.35 12.48
CA ALA A 182 1.69 -3.98 12.98
C ALA A 182 0.81 -2.96 12.23
N SER A 183 0.72 -3.09 10.90
CA SER A 183 -0.03 -2.19 10.03
C SER A 183 -1.53 -2.25 10.29
N THR A 184 -2.09 -3.46 10.37
CA THR A 184 -3.53 -3.66 10.63
C THR A 184 -3.93 -3.14 12.00
N LEU A 185 -3.08 -3.32 13.02
CA LEU A 185 -3.27 -2.74 14.34
C LEU A 185 -3.27 -1.20 14.27
N SER A 186 -2.27 -0.61 13.63
CA SER A 186 -2.15 0.84 13.47
C SER A 186 -3.39 1.46 12.80
N ILE A 187 -3.84 0.88 11.68
CA ILE A 187 -5.06 1.32 10.97
C ILE A 187 -6.28 1.27 11.91
N SER A 188 -6.48 0.16 12.63
CA SER A 188 -7.64 -0.03 13.52
C SER A 188 -7.63 0.91 14.73
N SER A 189 -6.47 1.43 15.12
CA SER A 189 -6.28 2.35 16.24
C SER A 189 -6.27 3.84 15.85
N THR A 190 -6.51 4.17 14.57
CA THR A 190 -6.41 5.57 14.10
C THR A 190 -7.59 6.39 14.63
N GLU A 191 -7.32 7.26 15.61
CA GLU A 191 -8.35 8.16 16.17
C GLU A 191 -8.78 9.24 15.16
N PRO A 192 -10.05 9.69 15.17
CA PRO A 192 -10.51 10.80 14.33
C PRO A 192 -9.68 12.07 14.53
N GLY A 193 -9.19 12.65 13.43
CA GLY A 193 -8.34 13.84 13.46
C GLY A 193 -6.84 13.55 13.59
N LYS A 194 -6.41 12.28 13.69
CA LYS A 194 -4.98 11.93 13.72
C LYS A 194 -4.35 11.89 12.34
N LEU A 195 -5.12 11.47 11.33
CA LEU A 195 -4.60 11.42 9.96
C LEU A 195 -4.47 12.85 9.42
N LEU A 196 -5.59 13.56 9.39
CA LEU A 196 -5.67 14.97 9.06
C LEU A 196 -6.19 15.74 10.29
N PRO A 197 -5.43 16.70 10.85
CA PRO A 197 -5.87 17.44 12.03
C PRO A 197 -7.26 18.06 11.84
N PRO A 198 -8.09 18.15 12.90
CA PRO A 198 -9.40 18.80 12.81
C PRO A 198 -9.27 20.21 12.26
N ASN A 199 -10.10 20.55 11.26
CA ASN A 199 -10.09 21.83 10.55
C ASN A 199 -8.84 22.10 9.68
N SER A 200 -7.96 21.11 9.50
CA SER A 200 -6.89 21.19 8.51
C SER A 200 -7.44 20.87 7.12
N VAL A 201 -7.03 21.66 6.13
CA VAL A 201 -7.24 21.40 4.71
C VAL A 201 -5.90 20.94 4.16
N CYS A 202 -5.87 19.76 3.57
CA CYS A 202 -4.71 19.29 2.81
C CYS A 202 -4.82 19.90 1.40
N HIS A 203 -3.93 20.85 1.10
CA HIS A 203 -3.95 21.66 -0.14
C HIS A 203 -3.43 20.88 -1.35
N THR A 204 -4.13 19.81 -1.70
CA THR A 204 -3.79 18.91 -2.80
C THR A 204 -5.06 18.43 -3.50
N SER A 205 -4.90 18.05 -4.77
CA SER A 205 -5.96 17.36 -5.51
C SER A 205 -5.90 15.86 -5.21
N VAL A 206 -7.06 15.25 -4.99
CA VAL A 206 -7.20 13.82 -4.70
C VAL A 206 -8.05 13.15 -5.75
N THR A 207 -7.56 12.01 -6.26
CA THR A 207 -8.37 11.08 -7.06
C THR A 207 -8.48 9.76 -6.35
N LEU A 208 -9.71 9.35 -6.06
CA LEU A 208 -10.02 8.01 -5.59
C LEU A 208 -10.45 7.15 -6.78
N VAL A 209 -9.72 6.08 -7.06
CA VAL A 209 -10.18 4.95 -7.89
C VAL A 209 -10.80 3.94 -6.93
N LYS A 210 -12.12 3.74 -7.00
CA LYS A 210 -12.89 2.93 -6.06
C LYS A 210 -13.38 1.66 -6.73
N CYS A 211 -13.13 0.52 -6.09
CA CYS A 211 -13.69 -0.76 -6.47
C CYS A 211 -15.20 -0.80 -6.19
N THR A 212 -15.95 -1.40 -7.12
CA THR A 212 -17.41 -1.50 -7.01
C THR A 212 -17.86 -2.86 -6.47
N GLN A 213 -17.06 -3.91 -6.65
CA GLN A 213 -17.33 -5.23 -6.10
C GLN A 213 -16.85 -5.32 -4.64
N LEU A 214 -17.65 -5.98 -3.79
CA LEU A 214 -17.27 -6.21 -2.40
C LEU A 214 -16.41 -7.47 -2.31
N SER A 215 -15.28 -7.39 -1.60
CA SER A 215 -14.51 -8.57 -1.24
C SER A 215 -15.31 -9.49 -0.30
N GLU A 216 -14.96 -10.77 -0.32
CA GLU A 216 -15.60 -11.77 0.54
C GLU A 216 -15.36 -11.44 2.02
N THR A 217 -16.38 -11.66 2.84
CA THR A 217 -16.26 -11.44 4.28
C THR A 217 -15.51 -12.59 4.91
N VAL A 218 -14.44 -12.31 5.65
CA VAL A 218 -13.78 -13.30 6.51
C VAL A 218 -14.82 -13.82 7.53
N PRO A 219 -15.15 -15.13 7.53
CA PRO A 219 -16.24 -15.66 8.36
C PRO A 219 -16.03 -15.45 9.87
N ALA A 220 -14.77 -15.38 10.29
CA ALA A 220 -14.39 -15.18 11.69
C ALA A 220 -14.56 -13.74 12.20
N LEU A 221 -14.87 -12.77 11.32
CA LEU A 221 -15.10 -11.38 11.73
C LEU A 221 -16.38 -11.24 12.54
N PHE A 222 -16.31 -10.50 13.64
CA PHE A 222 -17.51 -10.12 14.38
C PHE A 222 -18.48 -9.34 13.48
N SER A 223 -19.78 -9.62 13.59
CA SER A 223 -20.80 -9.02 12.70
C SER A 223 -20.86 -7.48 12.78
N ALA A 224 -20.40 -6.87 13.87
CA ALA A 224 -20.27 -5.42 13.98
C ALA A 224 -19.15 -4.88 13.06
N ARG A 225 -17.98 -5.53 13.04
CA ARG A 225 -16.85 -5.18 12.19
C ARG A 225 -17.19 -5.38 10.71
N GLN A 226 -17.79 -6.52 10.35
CA GLN A 226 -18.27 -6.80 8.99
C GLN A 226 -19.22 -5.70 8.48
N ARG A 227 -20.23 -5.32 9.30
CA ARG A 227 -21.15 -4.24 8.95
C ARG A 227 -20.45 -2.90 8.77
N CYS A 228 -19.47 -2.59 9.62
CA CYS A 228 -18.72 -1.34 9.52
C CYS A 228 -17.90 -1.28 8.22
N ILE A 229 -17.13 -2.34 7.93
CA ILE A 229 -16.30 -2.45 6.72
C ILE A 229 -17.18 -2.35 5.48
N ARG A 230 -18.27 -3.12 5.42
CA ARG A 230 -19.23 -3.08 4.30
C ARG A 230 -19.82 -1.69 4.11
N ARG A 231 -20.19 -1.00 5.18
CA ARG A 231 -20.69 0.39 5.12
C ARG A 231 -19.63 1.35 4.57
N CYS A 232 -18.35 1.15 4.92
CA CYS A 232 -17.25 1.96 4.39
C CYS A 232 -17.04 1.71 2.89
N ALA A 233 -17.00 0.44 2.47
CA ALA A 233 -16.83 0.03 1.08
C ALA A 233 -17.97 0.51 0.15
N LEU A 234 -19.20 0.57 0.68
CA LEU A 234 -20.36 1.10 -0.04
C LEU A 234 -20.41 2.64 -0.08
N HIS A 235 -19.60 3.34 0.72
CA HIS A 235 -19.60 4.80 0.73
C HIS A 235 -18.96 5.35 -0.56
N PRO A 236 -19.56 6.35 -1.24
CA PRO A 236 -19.04 6.86 -2.52
C PRO A 236 -17.58 7.32 -2.46
N THR A 237 -17.17 7.89 -1.34
CA THR A 237 -15.80 8.39 -1.11
C THR A 237 -14.94 7.50 -0.22
N LEU A 238 -15.36 6.25 0.05
CA LEU A 238 -14.71 5.38 1.05
C LEU A 238 -14.44 6.08 2.40
N GLN A 239 -15.40 6.90 2.82
CA GLN A 239 -15.39 7.72 4.03
C GLN A 239 -14.34 8.84 4.10
N TRP A 240 -13.65 9.15 3.01
CA TRP A 240 -12.91 10.40 2.89
C TRP A 240 -13.86 11.59 2.87
N ARG A 241 -13.42 12.72 3.41
CA ARG A 241 -14.16 13.99 3.42
C ARG A 241 -13.65 14.88 2.28
N PRO A 242 -14.38 15.02 1.16
CA PRO A 242 -13.95 15.85 0.03
C PRO A 242 -13.54 17.28 0.40
N GLN A 243 -14.16 17.85 1.44
CA GLN A 243 -13.93 19.21 1.91
C GLN A 243 -12.54 19.41 2.53
N ASN A 244 -11.84 18.33 2.86
CA ASN A 244 -10.48 18.40 3.39
C ASN A 244 -9.42 18.58 2.28
N PHE A 245 -9.82 18.62 1.01
CA PHE A 245 -8.92 18.68 -0.14
C PHE A 245 -9.32 19.80 -1.09
N ASP A 246 -8.36 20.34 -1.85
CA ASP A 246 -8.64 21.39 -2.84
C ASP A 246 -9.59 20.89 -3.94
N ARG A 247 -9.42 19.62 -4.32
CA ARG A 247 -10.30 18.89 -5.23
C ARG A 247 -10.35 17.43 -4.83
N PHE A 248 -11.53 16.82 -4.90
CA PHE A 248 -11.69 15.39 -4.71
C PHE A 248 -12.56 14.82 -5.83
N ARG A 249 -12.04 13.86 -6.60
CA ARG A 249 -12.79 13.13 -7.62
C ARG A 249 -12.79 11.64 -7.33
N THR A 250 -13.88 10.96 -7.66
CA THR A 250 -13.98 9.50 -7.57
C THR A 250 -14.21 8.92 -8.96
N LEU A 251 -13.37 7.96 -9.33
CA LEU A 251 -13.51 7.08 -10.49
C LEU A 251 -13.90 5.69 -9.98
N LEU A 252 -14.70 4.96 -10.75
CA LEU A 252 -15.19 3.64 -10.37
C LEU A 252 -14.61 2.58 -11.30
N ILE A 253 -14.18 1.45 -10.75
CA ILE A 253 -13.73 0.28 -11.50
C ILE A 253 -14.53 -0.96 -11.07
N ASP A 254 -14.88 -1.81 -12.04
CA ASP A 254 -15.59 -3.08 -11.79
C ASP A 254 -14.62 -4.19 -11.39
N ALA A 255 -13.99 -4.01 -10.23
CA ALA A 255 -13.06 -4.95 -9.62
C ALA A 255 -13.37 -5.13 -8.13
N ARG A 256 -12.80 -6.17 -7.51
CA ARG A 256 -12.70 -6.29 -6.04
C ARG A 256 -11.44 -5.57 -5.55
N HIS A 257 -11.33 -5.36 -4.25
CA HIS A 257 -10.17 -4.72 -3.64
C HIS A 257 -8.87 -5.51 -3.89
N ASP A 258 -8.97 -6.83 -3.75
CA ASP A 258 -7.91 -7.82 -3.80
C ASP A 258 -7.51 -8.22 -5.22
N SER A 259 -8.37 -7.99 -6.22
CA SER A 259 -8.12 -8.32 -7.63
C SER A 259 -7.71 -7.13 -8.48
N LEU A 260 -7.42 -5.97 -7.87
CA LEU A 260 -7.24 -4.71 -8.60
C LEU A 260 -6.05 -4.73 -9.59
N PHE A 261 -5.03 -5.53 -9.29
CA PHE A 261 -3.82 -5.66 -10.11
C PHE A 261 -3.75 -6.97 -10.89
N ASP A 262 -4.84 -7.75 -10.90
CA ASP A 262 -4.94 -8.97 -11.69
C ASP A 262 -4.99 -8.63 -13.18
N GLU A 263 -4.63 -9.60 -14.03
CA GLU A 263 -4.59 -9.45 -15.50
C GLU A 263 -5.90 -8.89 -16.08
N GLU A 264 -7.05 -9.23 -15.47
CA GLU A 264 -8.37 -8.77 -15.88
C GLU A 264 -8.56 -7.24 -15.75
N HIS A 265 -7.96 -6.61 -14.75
CA HIS A 265 -8.22 -5.20 -14.40
C HIS A 265 -7.03 -4.28 -14.65
N VAL A 266 -5.81 -4.82 -14.73
CA VAL A 266 -4.59 -4.02 -14.73
C VAL A 266 -4.49 -3.05 -15.91
N GLU A 267 -5.02 -3.41 -17.08
CA GLU A 267 -5.06 -2.52 -18.24
C GLU A 267 -5.98 -1.30 -18.00
N GLU A 268 -7.15 -1.53 -17.40
CA GLU A 268 -8.10 -0.47 -17.06
C GLU A 268 -7.51 0.45 -15.98
N VAL A 269 -6.92 -0.12 -14.93
CA VAL A 269 -6.21 0.66 -13.88
C VAL A 269 -5.10 1.50 -14.49
N THR A 270 -4.29 0.93 -15.39
CA THR A 270 -3.22 1.64 -16.11
C THR A 270 -3.79 2.79 -16.94
N SER A 271 -4.91 2.59 -17.63
CA SER A 271 -5.59 3.64 -18.40
C SER A 271 -6.11 4.77 -17.52
N MET A 272 -6.75 4.43 -16.40
CA MET A 272 -7.23 5.42 -15.43
C MET A 272 -6.09 6.26 -14.84
N LEU A 273 -4.98 5.62 -14.46
CA LEU A 273 -3.80 6.30 -13.95
C LEU A 273 -3.20 7.26 -14.99
N ARG A 274 -3.10 6.85 -16.26
CA ARG A 274 -2.67 7.75 -17.34
C ARG A 274 -3.55 9.00 -17.45
N GLN A 275 -4.87 8.83 -17.47
CA GLN A 275 -5.81 9.95 -17.52
C GLN A 275 -5.69 10.87 -16.30
N ILE A 276 -5.39 10.30 -15.12
CA ILE A 276 -5.13 11.10 -13.92
C ILE A 276 -3.86 11.94 -14.10
N LEU A 277 -2.78 11.34 -14.60
CA LEU A 277 -1.48 11.97 -14.75
C LEU A 277 -1.41 13.00 -15.89
N GLU A 278 -2.28 12.90 -16.89
CA GLU A 278 -2.45 13.92 -17.93
C GLU A 278 -2.89 15.28 -17.37
N SER A 279 -3.60 15.25 -16.23
CA SER A 279 -4.06 16.46 -15.54
C SER A 279 -3.06 17.03 -14.54
N CYS A 280 -1.83 16.48 -14.48
CA CYS A 280 -0.80 16.78 -13.46
C CYS A 280 0.49 17.37 -14.05
#